data_AF-A0A955ESN9-F1
#
_entry.id   AF-A0A955ESN9-F1
#
_cell.length_a   1.000
_cell.length_b   1.000
_cell.length_c   1.000
_cell.angle_alpha   90.00
_cell.angle_beta   90.00
_cell.angle_gamma   90.00
#
_symmetry.space_group_name_H-M   'P 1'
#
loop_
_entity.id
_entity.type
_entity.pdbx_description
1 polymer ?
#
loop_
_entity_poly.entity_id
_entity_poly.type
_entity_poly.pdbx_seq_one_letter_code
_entity_poly.pdbx_strand_id
1 'polypeptide(L)'
;MLAALLLRLAPLWVLTGAVLKLVTGSPRDLPALVRDLPLDDILTFRLAISAELFIGVLALFLPRRAWPLLMALLVGFALLLLGQLDHGSCGCWGSTTMSPRLMLGMDLVLLGLLFVARPWRARRESRSTVGLALGLAIAAAVVPWIWTFEGAAPETGEPAAGPPWIDLKVKEWPGKKLAELPIADTLGELAALKDVDIVFWQQNCSMCADHLEKLAWERETMPSPSELVLLRMRYLESEKEEPSVKTRPEGFGVHELDAPARPEWTLTPPVHVVVVDGLVVEVLKDF
;
A
#
# COMPACT_ATOMS: atom_id res chain seq x y z
N MET A 1 -10.51 7.03 37.16
CA MET A 1 -9.32 6.33 36.63
C MET A 1 -9.62 5.61 35.32
N LEU A 2 -10.66 4.76 35.27
CA LEU A 2 -11.07 4.04 34.05
C LEU A 2 -11.30 4.94 32.83
N ALA A 3 -12.07 6.03 32.96
CA ALA A 3 -12.31 6.95 31.84
C ALA A 3 -11.01 7.56 31.27
N ALA A 4 -10.02 7.84 32.13
CA ALA A 4 -8.73 8.37 31.67
C ALA A 4 -7.89 7.32 30.94
N LEU A 5 -8.01 6.03 31.30
CA LEU A 5 -7.40 4.93 30.56
C LEU A 5 -8.06 4.76 29.18
N LEU A 6 -9.40 4.76 29.14
CA LEU A 6 -10.15 4.63 27.88
C LEU A 6 -9.81 5.74 26.89
N LEU A 7 -9.64 6.98 27.36
CA LEU A 7 -9.23 8.11 26.52
C LEU A 7 -7.83 7.97 25.90
N ARG A 8 -6.98 7.10 26.46
CA ARG A 8 -5.60 6.87 25.96
C ARG A 8 -5.51 5.70 24.99
N LEU A 9 -6.47 4.78 24.98
CA LEU A 9 -6.41 3.61 24.10
C LEU A 9 -6.44 3.99 22.61
N ALA A 10 -7.39 4.83 22.22
CA ALA A 10 -7.54 5.27 20.82
C ALA A 10 -6.29 6.01 20.27
N PRO A 11 -5.70 7.02 20.96
CA PRO A 11 -4.47 7.63 20.47
C PRO A 11 -3.27 6.68 20.50
N LEU A 12 -3.16 5.77 21.47
CA LEU A 12 -2.09 4.77 21.48
C LEU A 12 -2.21 3.81 20.30
N TRP A 13 -3.43 3.41 19.93
CA TRP A 13 -3.69 2.59 18.75
C TRP A 13 -3.20 3.29 17.47
N VAL A 14 -3.63 4.54 17.26
CA VAL A 14 -3.19 5.35 16.11
C VAL A 14 -1.67 5.51 16.09
N LEU A 15 -1.05 5.82 17.23
CA LEU A 15 0.41 5.94 17.32
C LEU A 15 1.14 4.64 16.99
N THR A 16 0.58 3.50 17.41
CA THR A 16 1.16 2.18 17.12
C THR A 16 1.13 1.93 15.62
N GLY A 17 0.00 2.16 14.96
CA GLY A 17 -0.12 2.06 13.50
C GLY A 17 0.85 2.99 12.78
N ALA A 18 0.96 4.25 13.21
CA ALA A 18 1.85 5.24 12.60
C ALA A 18 3.34 4.86 12.73
N VAL A 19 3.76 4.37 13.89
CA VAL A 19 5.13 3.90 14.12
C VAL A 19 5.43 2.67 13.27
N LEU A 20 4.47 1.74 13.13
CA LEU A 20 4.66 0.57 12.28
C LEU A 20 4.74 0.95 10.80
N LYS A 21 3.90 1.87 10.33
CA LYS A 21 4.05 2.45 8.98
C LYS A 21 5.41 3.12 8.78
N LEU A 22 5.92 3.82 9.79
CA LEU A 22 7.22 4.48 9.71
C LEU A 22 8.38 3.49 9.62
N VAL A 23 8.30 2.36 10.32
CA VAL A 23 9.41 1.38 10.43
C VAL A 23 9.34 0.30 9.36
N THR A 24 8.15 -0.21 9.04
CA THR A 24 7.97 -1.36 8.14
C THR A 24 7.10 -1.05 6.93
N GLY A 25 6.53 0.16 6.85
CA GLY A 25 5.62 0.52 5.77
C GLY A 25 6.35 1.07 4.54
N SER A 26 5.68 0.93 3.41
CA SER A 26 6.10 1.43 2.10
C SER A 26 4.97 2.23 1.45
N PRO A 27 5.26 3.11 0.47
CA PRO A 27 4.21 3.81 -0.29
C PRO A 27 3.23 2.87 -1.00
N ARG A 28 3.62 1.61 -1.28
CA ARG A 28 2.74 0.56 -1.80
C ARG A 28 1.57 0.26 -0.87
N ASP A 29 1.77 0.41 0.44
CA ASP A 29 0.77 0.09 1.46
C ASP A 29 -0.40 1.11 1.46
N LEU A 30 -0.33 2.15 0.62
CA LEU A 30 -1.44 3.07 0.41
C LEU A 30 -2.60 2.36 -0.32
N PRO A 31 -3.83 2.49 0.19
CA PRO A 31 -5.03 2.01 -0.50
C PRO A 31 -5.11 2.59 -1.92
N ALA A 32 -5.65 1.83 -2.87
CA ALA A 32 -5.78 2.27 -4.27
C ALA A 32 -6.49 3.64 -4.38
N LEU A 33 -7.53 3.86 -3.57
CA LEU A 33 -8.26 5.13 -3.50
C LEU A 33 -7.35 6.33 -3.17
N VAL A 34 -6.31 6.12 -2.37
CA VAL A 34 -5.37 7.18 -1.95
C VAL A 34 -4.28 7.40 -3.00
N ARG A 35 -3.80 6.34 -3.66
CA ARG A 35 -2.83 6.43 -4.77
C ARG A 35 -3.39 7.06 -6.04
N ASP A 36 -4.71 7.08 -6.18
CA ASP A 36 -5.38 7.73 -7.31
C ASP A 36 -5.50 9.26 -7.16
N LEU A 37 -5.07 9.81 -6.03
CA LEU A 37 -4.95 11.26 -5.85
C LEU A 37 -3.81 11.82 -6.73
N PRO A 38 -3.88 13.09 -7.18
CA PRO A 38 -2.86 13.71 -8.02
C PRO A 38 -1.59 14.09 -7.24
N LEU A 39 -1.25 13.33 -6.20
CA LEU A 39 -0.10 13.54 -5.33
C LEU A 39 0.86 12.38 -5.50
N ASP A 40 2.15 12.65 -5.34
CA ASP A 40 3.17 11.60 -5.32
C ASP A 40 2.93 10.62 -4.16
N ASP A 41 3.09 9.31 -4.42
CA ASP A 41 2.80 8.26 -3.44
C ASP A 41 3.68 8.39 -2.19
N ILE A 42 4.95 8.76 -2.34
CA ILE A 42 5.90 8.93 -1.22
C ILE A 42 5.47 10.15 -0.39
N LEU A 43 5.12 11.24 -1.07
CA LEU A 43 4.62 12.45 -0.41
C LEU A 43 3.35 12.15 0.39
N THR A 44 2.40 11.45 -0.24
CA THR A 44 1.12 11.07 0.38
C THR A 44 1.33 10.16 1.58
N PHE A 45 2.22 9.17 1.46
CA PHE A 45 2.57 8.27 2.55
C PHE A 45 3.20 9.01 3.74
N ARG A 46 4.16 9.90 3.49
CA ARG A 46 4.77 10.74 4.53
C ARG A 46 3.76 11.65 5.21
N LEU A 47 2.86 12.27 4.45
CA LEU A 47 1.81 13.12 4.99
C LEU A 47 0.84 12.33 5.88
N ALA A 48 0.45 11.12 5.47
CA ALA A 48 -0.41 10.24 6.26
C ALA A 48 0.22 9.89 7.60
N ILE A 49 1.47 9.42 7.62
CA ILE A 49 2.20 9.11 8.86
C ILE A 49 2.36 10.36 9.73
N SER A 50 2.72 11.50 9.12
CA SER A 50 2.88 12.77 9.83
C SER A 50 1.59 13.19 10.54
N ALA A 51 0.44 13.07 9.85
CA ALA A 51 -0.87 13.38 10.40
C ALA A 51 -1.24 12.43 11.55
N GLU A 52 -1.00 11.13 11.40
CA GLU A 52 -1.26 10.13 12.45
C GLU A 52 -0.42 10.39 13.71
N LEU A 53 0.88 10.63 13.55
CA LEU A 53 1.77 10.95 14.66
C LEU A 53 1.36 12.25 15.35
N PHE A 54 1.07 13.30 14.58
CA PHE A 54 0.62 14.59 15.12
C PHE A 54 -0.66 14.44 15.94
N ILE A 55 -1.71 13.84 15.34
CA ILE A 55 -3.02 13.69 15.97
C ILE A 55 -2.93 12.74 17.17
N GLY A 56 -2.22 11.62 17.04
CA GLY A 56 -2.02 10.64 18.11
C GLY A 56 -1.34 11.25 19.33
N VAL A 57 -0.22 11.97 19.15
CA VAL A 57 0.47 12.67 20.24
C VAL A 57 -0.44 13.75 20.84
N LEU A 58 -1.09 14.56 20.00
CA LEU A 58 -1.95 15.63 20.48
C LEU A 58 -3.13 15.10 21.29
N ALA A 59 -3.77 14.01 20.86
CA ALA A 59 -4.88 13.38 21.56
C ALA A 59 -4.46 12.62 22.83
N LEU A 60 -3.23 12.11 22.89
CA LEU A 60 -2.69 11.49 24.10
C LEU A 60 -2.53 12.50 25.24
N PHE A 61 -2.07 13.72 24.92
CA PHE A 61 -1.81 14.77 25.93
C PHE A 61 -2.95 15.77 26.11
N LEU A 62 -3.74 16.04 25.06
CA LEU A 62 -4.84 17.02 25.03
C LEU A 62 -6.17 16.39 24.60
N PRO A 63 -6.67 15.35 25.30
CA PRO A 63 -7.83 14.58 24.87
C PRO A 63 -9.10 15.44 24.73
N ARG A 64 -9.25 16.53 25.50
CA ARG A 64 -10.43 17.41 25.38
C ARG A 64 -10.43 18.22 24.08
N ARG A 65 -9.27 18.55 23.54
CA ARG A 65 -9.14 19.43 22.36
C ARG A 65 -8.97 18.66 21.07
N ALA A 66 -8.22 17.56 21.11
CA ALA A 66 -7.86 16.80 19.94
C ALA A 66 -8.84 15.66 19.61
N TRP A 67 -9.83 15.37 20.48
CA TRP A 67 -10.81 14.31 20.18
C TRP A 67 -11.55 14.45 18.85
N PRO A 68 -11.89 15.66 18.34
CA PRO A 68 -12.57 15.75 17.04
C PRO A 68 -11.64 15.32 15.90
N LEU A 69 -10.34 15.65 15.99
CA LEU A 69 -9.34 15.23 15.01
C LEU A 69 -9.10 13.72 15.07
N LEU A 70 -8.97 13.17 16.28
CA LEU A 70 -8.84 11.72 16.47
C LEU A 70 -10.07 10.96 15.95
N MET A 71 -11.27 11.48 16.22
CA MET A 71 -12.51 10.90 15.71
C MET A 71 -12.57 10.96 14.19
N ALA A 72 -12.26 12.11 13.59
CA ALA A 72 -12.24 12.26 12.14
C ALA A 72 -11.24 11.30 11.49
N LEU A 73 -10.05 11.13 12.09
CA LEU A 73 -9.03 10.20 11.63
C LEU A 73 -9.53 8.75 11.67
N LEU A 74 -10.05 8.29 12.80
CA LEU A 74 -10.57 6.93 12.96
C LEU A 74 -11.79 6.65 12.05
N VAL A 75 -12.67 7.63 11.85
CA VAL A 75 -13.78 7.51 10.88
C VAL A 75 -13.23 7.41 9.46
N GLY A 76 -12.21 8.21 9.12
CA GLY A 76 -11.52 8.11 7.83
C GLY A 76 -10.93 6.73 7.58
N PHE A 77 -10.24 6.15 8.57
CA PHE A 77 -9.73 4.77 8.49
C PHE A 77 -10.84 3.74 8.34
N ALA A 78 -11.91 3.85 9.12
CA ALA A 78 -13.04 2.94 9.00
C ALA A 78 -13.66 3.00 7.58
N LEU A 79 -13.82 4.19 7.01
CA LEU A 79 -14.35 4.36 5.65
C LEU A 79 -13.40 3.81 4.58
N LEU A 80 -12.09 4.03 4.72
CA LEU A 80 -11.09 3.44 3.82
C LEU A 80 -11.11 1.91 3.90
N LEU A 81 -11.19 1.34 5.11
CA LEU A 81 -11.24 -0.10 5.33
C LEU A 81 -12.52 -0.75 4.77
N LEU A 82 -13.66 -0.05 4.82
CA LEU A 82 -14.90 -0.51 4.19
C LEU A 82 -14.73 -0.72 2.68
N GLY A 83 -13.95 0.14 2.01
CA GLY A 83 -13.64 -0.01 0.58
C GLY A 83 -12.57 -1.06 0.26
N GLN A 84 -12.00 -1.72 1.28
CA GLN A 84 -10.89 -2.67 1.16
C GLN A 84 -11.20 -4.03 1.83
N LEU A 85 -12.47 -4.29 2.17
CA LEU A 85 -12.88 -5.49 2.92
C LEU A 85 -12.60 -6.81 2.21
N ASP A 86 -12.52 -6.77 0.88
CA ASP A 86 -12.28 -7.93 0.03
C ASP A 86 -10.81 -8.10 -0.35
N HIS A 87 -9.92 -7.27 0.19
CA HIS A 87 -8.48 -7.32 -0.08
C HIS A 87 -7.73 -8.02 1.07
N GLY A 88 -6.65 -8.73 0.75
CA GLY A 88 -5.90 -9.54 1.72
C GLY A 88 -5.19 -8.72 2.82
N SER A 89 -4.75 -7.50 2.51
CA SER A 89 -4.12 -6.57 3.45
C SER A 89 -4.51 -5.13 3.12
N CYS A 90 -4.79 -4.33 4.15
CA CYS A 90 -5.20 -2.93 4.01
C CYS A 90 -4.03 -1.93 4.04
N GLY A 91 -2.80 -2.39 4.35
CA GLY A 91 -1.60 -1.54 4.46
C GLY A 91 -1.62 -0.49 5.58
N CYS A 92 -2.74 -0.33 6.30
CA CYS A 92 -2.89 0.64 7.38
C CYS A 92 -2.01 0.35 8.62
N TRP A 93 -1.30 -0.78 8.66
CA TRP A 93 -0.40 -1.19 9.74
C TRP A 93 1.03 -1.47 9.24
N GLY A 94 1.41 -0.87 8.10
CA GLY A 94 2.66 -1.18 7.38
C GLY A 94 2.59 -2.55 6.69
N SER A 95 3.72 -3.21 6.53
CA SER A 95 3.82 -4.55 5.91
C SER A 95 3.18 -5.69 6.70
N THR A 96 2.68 -5.44 7.92
CA THR A 96 2.08 -6.50 8.76
C THR A 96 0.72 -6.94 8.22
N THR A 97 0.52 -8.26 8.04
CA THR A 97 -0.72 -8.87 7.55
C THR A 97 -1.82 -8.89 8.61
N MET A 98 -2.51 -7.76 8.81
CA MET A 98 -3.74 -7.71 9.61
C MET A 98 -4.96 -7.67 8.68
N SER A 99 -5.95 -8.54 8.95
CA SER A 99 -7.17 -8.58 8.13
C SER A 99 -7.94 -7.26 8.23
N PRO A 100 -8.44 -6.69 7.11
CA PRO A 100 -9.18 -5.42 7.13
C PRO A 100 -10.40 -5.43 8.06
N ARG A 101 -11.08 -6.58 8.16
CA ARG A 101 -12.23 -6.79 9.04
C ARG A 101 -11.88 -6.66 10.53
N LEU A 102 -10.74 -7.23 10.94
CA LEU A 102 -10.29 -7.14 12.33
C LEU A 102 -9.92 -5.70 12.67
N MET A 103 -9.19 -5.03 11.78
CA MET A 103 -8.78 -3.64 11.97
C MET A 103 -9.99 -2.71 12.04
N LEU A 104 -10.97 -2.87 11.13
CA LEU A 104 -12.22 -2.13 11.16
C LEU A 104 -12.96 -2.35 12.48
N GLY A 105 -13.03 -3.60 12.96
CA GLY A 105 -13.62 -3.93 14.25
C GLY A 105 -12.94 -3.19 15.41
N MET A 106 -11.61 -3.16 15.43
CA MET A 106 -10.84 -2.42 16.44
C MET A 106 -11.09 -0.91 16.39
N ASP A 107 -11.08 -0.32 15.20
CA ASP A 107 -11.34 1.12 15.01
C ASP A 107 -12.76 1.50 15.45
N LEU A 108 -13.77 0.69 15.12
CA LEU A 108 -15.15 0.92 15.55
C LEU A 108 -15.33 0.79 17.07
N VAL A 109 -14.66 -0.18 17.71
CA VAL A 109 -14.65 -0.32 19.17
C VAL A 109 -14.00 0.89 19.82
N LEU A 110 -12.85 1.34 19.32
CA LEU A 110 -12.13 2.50 19.85
C LEU A 110 -12.93 3.80 19.66
N LEU A 111 -13.61 3.96 18.52
CA LEU A 111 -14.56 5.05 18.28
C LEU A 111 -15.68 5.03 19.32
N GLY A 112 -16.33 3.87 19.53
CA GLY A 112 -17.37 3.71 20.55
C GLY A 112 -16.88 4.05 21.96
N LEU A 113 -15.69 3.57 22.34
CA LEU A 113 -15.06 3.87 23.61
C LEU A 113 -14.74 5.37 23.77
N LEU A 114 -14.32 6.05 22.70
CA LEU A 114 -14.09 7.49 22.71
C LEU A 114 -15.38 8.26 23.05
N PHE A 115 -16.53 7.87 22.48
CA PHE A 115 -17.83 8.48 22.80
C PHE A 115 -18.25 8.20 24.25
N VAL A 116 -18.09 6.96 24.74
CA VAL A 116 -18.42 6.57 26.11
C VAL A 116 -17.55 7.31 27.13
N ALA A 117 -16.27 7.51 26.82
CA ALA A 117 -15.33 8.19 27.70
C ALA A 117 -15.56 9.71 27.80
N ARG A 118 -16.36 10.30 26.89
CA ARG A 118 -16.77 11.71 26.88
C ARG A 118 -15.60 12.68 27.02
N PRO A 119 -14.65 12.72 26.07
CA PRO A 119 -13.45 13.57 26.12
C PRO A 119 -13.75 15.04 26.37
N TRP A 120 -14.89 15.56 25.89
CA TRP A 120 -15.34 16.93 26.13
C TRP A 120 -15.67 17.25 27.60
N ARG A 121 -15.76 16.25 28.48
CA ARG A 121 -15.90 16.43 29.94
C ARG A 121 -14.57 16.28 30.68
N ALA A 122 -13.48 15.97 29.99
CA ALA A 122 -12.17 15.90 30.62
C ALA A 122 -11.75 17.26 31.20
N ARG A 123 -10.92 17.21 32.24
CA ARG A 123 -10.37 18.40 32.91
C ARG A 123 -9.62 19.25 31.90
N ARG A 124 -9.83 20.57 31.98
CA ARG A 124 -9.16 21.53 31.11
C ARG A 124 -7.65 21.46 31.32
N GLU A 125 -6.91 21.41 30.21
CA GLU A 125 -5.46 21.32 30.22
C GLU A 125 -4.81 22.67 30.56
N SER A 126 -3.67 22.63 31.26
CA SER A 126 -2.91 23.84 31.56
C SER A 126 -2.27 24.43 30.30
N ARG A 127 -1.99 25.74 30.29
CA ARG A 127 -1.31 26.40 29.15
C ARG A 127 0.07 25.78 28.88
N SER A 128 0.81 25.41 29.92
CA SER A 128 2.12 24.76 29.80
C SER A 128 2.00 23.38 29.12
N THR A 129 1.03 22.56 29.56
CA THR A 129 0.75 21.25 28.95
C THR A 129 0.42 21.37 27.46
N VAL A 130 -0.35 22.39 27.08
CA VAL A 130 -0.69 22.64 25.67
C VAL A 130 0.53 22.97 24.84
N GLY A 131 1.40 23.87 25.33
CA GLY A 131 2.63 24.23 24.63
C GLY A 131 3.56 23.03 24.43
N LEU A 132 3.77 22.24 25.49
CA LEU A 132 4.59 21.02 25.42
C LEU A 132 4.00 19.98 24.46
N ALA A 133 2.70 19.70 24.56
CA ALA A 133 2.03 18.73 23.70
C ALA A 133 2.09 19.13 22.22
N LEU A 134 1.93 20.42 21.91
CA LEU A 134 2.05 20.92 20.55
C LEU A 134 3.49 20.80 20.03
N GLY A 135 4.49 21.15 20.84
CA GLY A 135 5.90 20.99 20.49
C GLY A 135 6.26 19.53 20.18
N LEU A 136 5.79 18.60 21.02
CA LEU A 136 5.99 17.16 20.81
C LEU A 136 5.25 16.65 19.56
N ALA A 137 4.02 17.09 19.32
CA ALA A 137 3.26 16.69 18.15
C ALA A 137 3.93 17.16 16.85
N ILE A 138 4.42 18.41 16.82
CA ILE A 138 5.19 18.95 15.68
C ILE A 138 6.48 18.16 15.48
N ALA A 139 7.25 17.91 16.55
CA ALA A 139 8.47 17.13 16.46
C ALA A 139 8.21 15.72 15.90
N ALA A 140 7.15 15.04 16.36
CA ALA A 140 6.75 13.74 15.85
C ALA A 140 6.33 13.78 14.37
N ALA A 141 5.60 14.83 13.95
CA ALA A 141 5.18 15.01 12.56
C ALA A 141 6.33 15.27 11.58
N VAL A 142 7.49 15.73 12.07
CA VAL A 142 8.69 15.93 11.25
C VAL A 142 9.45 14.63 11.03
N VAL A 143 9.27 13.62 11.89
CA VAL A 143 10.03 12.34 11.82
C VAL A 143 9.97 11.68 10.44
N PRO A 144 8.81 11.53 9.76
CA PRO A 144 8.75 10.87 8.45
C PRO A 144 9.53 11.56 7.32
N TRP A 145 9.93 12.81 7.53
CA TRP A 145 10.65 13.64 6.55
C TRP A 145 12.17 13.52 6.69
N ILE A 146 12.64 13.25 7.91
CA ILE A 146 14.05 13.01 8.21
C ILE A 146 14.38 11.52 8.21
N TRP A 147 13.37 10.67 8.38
CA TRP A 147 13.52 9.22 8.31
C TRP A 147 13.66 8.77 6.86
N THR A 148 14.80 8.13 6.57
CA THR A 148 15.00 7.43 5.31
C THR A 148 14.30 6.09 5.42
N PHE A 149 13.28 5.87 4.60
CA PHE A 149 12.73 4.53 4.42
C PHE A 149 13.79 3.72 3.69
N GLU A 150 14.60 2.98 4.45
CA GLU A 150 15.46 1.96 3.89
C GLU A 150 14.53 0.87 3.36
N GLY A 151 14.33 0.81 2.05
CA GLY A 151 13.92 -0.43 1.42
C GLY A 151 14.92 -1.49 1.86
N ALA A 152 14.42 -2.63 2.33
CA ALA A 152 15.21 -3.60 3.07
C ALA A 152 16.60 -3.85 2.42
N ALA A 153 17.66 -3.95 3.24
CA ALA A 153 19.04 -4.02 2.77
C ALA A 153 19.30 -5.27 1.91
N PRO A 154 19.89 -5.15 0.69
CA PRO A 154 20.15 -6.27 -0.22
C PRO A 154 20.84 -7.45 0.47
N GLU A 155 20.35 -8.67 0.20
CA GLU A 155 20.90 -9.91 0.78
C GLU A 155 22.38 -10.15 0.41
N THR A 156 22.88 -9.43 -0.60
CA THR A 156 24.23 -9.59 -1.15
C THR A 156 25.29 -8.64 -0.57
N GLY A 157 24.95 -7.78 0.39
CA GLY A 157 25.94 -6.92 1.06
C GLY A 157 26.52 -5.78 0.21
N GLU A 158 26.11 -5.63 -1.05
CA GLU A 158 26.38 -4.44 -1.85
C GLU A 158 25.30 -3.39 -1.61
N PRO A 159 25.64 -2.13 -1.28
CA PRO A 159 24.65 -1.08 -1.11
C PRO A 159 23.86 -0.92 -2.41
N ALA A 160 22.54 -1.13 -2.35
CA ALA A 160 21.65 -0.86 -3.48
C ALA A 160 21.73 0.64 -3.78
N ALA A 161 22.43 1.00 -4.86
CA ALA A 161 22.64 2.39 -5.26
C ALA A 161 21.40 3.04 -5.91
N GLY A 162 20.20 2.45 -5.73
CA GLY A 162 18.95 2.89 -6.32
C GLY A 162 17.91 3.26 -5.26
N PRO A 163 16.84 3.97 -5.65
CA PRO A 163 15.72 4.20 -4.75
C PRO A 163 15.17 2.85 -4.25
N PRO A 164 14.77 2.77 -2.98
CA PRO A 164 14.24 1.53 -2.37
C PRO A 164 13.00 0.95 -3.04
N TRP A 165 12.31 1.75 -3.87
CA TRP A 165 11.17 1.34 -4.66
C TRP A 165 11.21 1.96 -6.07
N ILE A 166 10.57 1.29 -7.02
CA ILE A 166 10.28 1.78 -8.37
C ILE A 166 8.79 2.08 -8.46
N ASP A 167 8.48 3.34 -8.77
CA ASP A 167 7.13 3.73 -9.16
C ASP A 167 6.96 3.61 -10.67
N LEU A 168 6.15 2.64 -11.10
CA LEU A 168 5.91 2.39 -12.51
C LEU A 168 4.95 3.39 -13.15
N LYS A 169 4.09 4.09 -12.39
CA LYS A 169 3.06 5.00 -12.93
C LYS A 169 2.38 4.48 -14.20
N VAL A 170 1.94 3.20 -14.18
CA VAL A 170 1.42 2.51 -15.38
C VAL A 170 0.24 3.22 -16.05
N LYS A 171 -0.49 4.09 -15.34
CA LYS A 171 -1.58 4.91 -15.91
C LYS A 171 -1.08 5.91 -16.96
N GLU A 172 0.19 6.28 -16.91
CA GLU A 172 0.84 7.20 -17.86
C GLU A 172 1.51 6.48 -19.04
N TRP A 173 1.36 5.16 -19.15
CA TRP A 173 2.01 4.36 -20.20
C TRP A 173 1.32 4.41 -21.56
N PRO A 174 -0.03 4.53 -21.68
CA PRO A 174 -0.67 4.57 -22.99
C PRO A 174 -0.04 5.61 -23.93
N GLY A 175 0.28 5.17 -25.15
CA GLY A 175 0.96 5.96 -26.18
C GLY A 175 2.50 5.98 -26.09
N LYS A 176 3.11 5.39 -25.06
CA LYS A 176 4.57 5.23 -24.94
C LYS A 176 5.03 3.89 -25.51
N LYS A 177 6.28 3.84 -25.98
CA LYS A 177 6.90 2.59 -26.45
C LYS A 177 7.32 1.73 -25.28
N LEU A 178 7.10 0.42 -25.36
CA LEU A 178 7.47 -0.53 -24.32
C LEU A 178 8.95 -0.44 -23.93
N ALA A 179 9.84 -0.31 -24.93
CA ALA A 179 11.29 -0.19 -24.75
C ALA A 179 11.74 1.10 -24.05
N GLU A 180 10.89 2.12 -23.93
CA GLU A 180 11.19 3.39 -23.25
C GLU A 180 10.67 3.42 -21.80
N LEU A 181 9.93 2.38 -21.38
CA LEU A 181 9.34 2.32 -20.06
C LEU A 181 10.35 1.83 -19.01
N PRO A 182 10.16 2.19 -17.72
CA PRO A 182 11.04 1.74 -16.62
C PRO A 182 11.18 0.22 -16.49
N ILE A 183 10.26 -0.54 -17.11
CA ILE A 183 10.25 -1.99 -17.05
C ILE A 183 11.06 -2.68 -18.16
N ALA A 184 11.50 -1.93 -19.18
CA ALA A 184 12.20 -2.49 -20.33
C ALA A 184 13.42 -3.32 -19.92
N ASP A 185 14.19 -2.85 -18.94
CA ASP A 185 15.36 -3.57 -18.42
C ASP A 185 15.00 -4.93 -17.80
N THR A 186 13.84 -5.03 -17.17
CA THR A 186 13.34 -6.29 -16.57
C THR A 186 12.84 -7.25 -17.66
N LEU A 187 12.28 -6.72 -18.74
CA LEU A 187 11.79 -7.52 -19.87
C LEU A 187 12.93 -7.99 -20.79
N GLY A 188 14.06 -7.29 -20.80
CA GLY A 188 15.20 -7.62 -21.66
C GLY A 188 14.78 -7.61 -23.13
N GLU A 189 15.03 -8.72 -23.84
CA GLU A 189 14.68 -8.86 -25.26
C GLU A 189 13.16 -8.81 -25.52
N LEU A 190 12.34 -9.18 -24.53
CA LEU A 190 10.88 -9.13 -24.65
C LEU A 190 10.35 -7.69 -24.76
N ALA A 191 11.13 -6.68 -24.35
CA ALA A 191 10.78 -5.27 -24.54
C ALA A 191 10.71 -4.84 -26.02
N ALA A 192 11.31 -5.63 -26.92
CA ALA A 192 11.28 -5.39 -28.36
C ALA A 192 10.06 -6.00 -29.07
N LEU A 193 9.23 -6.76 -28.35
CA LEU A 193 8.01 -7.33 -28.91
C LEU A 193 7.02 -6.22 -29.31
N LYS A 194 6.38 -6.44 -30.45
CA LYS A 194 5.43 -5.49 -31.03
C LYS A 194 4.00 -5.70 -30.53
N ASP A 195 3.56 -6.95 -30.56
CA ASP A 195 2.20 -7.34 -30.21
C ASP A 195 2.27 -8.32 -29.03
N VAL A 196 2.17 -7.77 -27.81
CA VAL A 196 2.38 -8.51 -26.56
C VAL A 196 1.45 -8.04 -25.46
N ASP A 197 0.91 -9.01 -24.74
CA ASP A 197 0.14 -8.79 -23.51
C ASP A 197 1.07 -9.01 -22.31
N ILE A 198 1.13 -8.07 -21.38
CA ILE A 198 1.99 -8.17 -20.19
C ILE A 198 1.10 -8.16 -18.95
N VAL A 199 1.13 -9.24 -18.18
CA VAL A 199 0.35 -9.39 -16.95
C VAL A 199 1.28 -9.39 -15.75
N PHE A 200 1.15 -8.35 -14.94
CA PHE A 200 1.77 -8.23 -13.62
C PHE A 200 0.93 -8.98 -12.61
N TRP A 201 1.52 -9.94 -11.92
CA TRP A 201 0.78 -10.78 -10.98
C TRP A 201 1.58 -11.09 -9.72
N GLN A 202 0.87 -11.54 -8.69
CA GLN A 202 1.44 -12.00 -7.42
C GLN A 202 0.90 -13.39 -7.08
N GLN A 203 1.74 -14.20 -6.46
CA GLN A 203 1.42 -15.59 -6.13
C GLN A 203 0.30 -15.75 -5.09
N ASN A 204 0.20 -14.82 -4.13
CA ASN A 204 -0.81 -14.87 -3.04
C ASN A 204 -1.94 -13.86 -3.24
N CYS A 205 -2.18 -13.45 -4.48
CA CYS A 205 -3.21 -12.48 -4.83
C CYS A 205 -4.42 -13.22 -5.40
N SER A 206 -5.54 -13.22 -4.68
CA SER A 206 -6.78 -13.89 -5.11
C SER A 206 -7.30 -13.34 -6.43
N MET A 207 -7.32 -12.01 -6.58
CA MET A 207 -7.70 -11.34 -7.83
C MET A 207 -6.79 -11.76 -9.00
N CYS A 208 -5.51 -11.99 -8.73
CA CYS A 208 -4.56 -12.46 -9.72
C CYS A 208 -4.84 -13.92 -10.09
N ALA A 209 -5.26 -14.75 -9.13
CA ALA A 209 -5.66 -16.14 -9.39
C ALA A 209 -6.88 -16.19 -10.32
N ASP A 210 -7.92 -15.43 -10.01
CA ASP A 210 -9.14 -15.35 -10.82
C ASP A 210 -8.83 -14.83 -12.24
N HIS A 211 -7.99 -13.78 -12.34
CA HIS A 211 -7.61 -13.23 -13.64
C HIS A 211 -6.77 -14.20 -14.48
N LEU A 212 -5.79 -14.88 -13.89
CA LEU A 212 -4.93 -15.83 -14.59
C LEU A 212 -5.67 -17.11 -14.97
N GLU A 213 -6.61 -17.58 -14.16
CA GLU A 213 -7.50 -18.70 -14.50
C GLU A 213 -8.37 -18.37 -15.71
N LYS A 214 -8.96 -17.17 -15.74
CA LYS A 214 -9.71 -16.69 -16.90
C LYS A 214 -8.84 -16.60 -18.16
N LEU A 215 -7.65 -16.02 -18.06
CA LEU A 215 -6.71 -15.93 -19.19
C LEU A 215 -6.26 -17.30 -19.70
N ALA A 216 -6.05 -18.26 -18.80
CA ALA A 216 -5.67 -19.62 -19.17
C ALA A 216 -6.77 -20.28 -20.00
N TRP A 217 -8.03 -20.18 -19.54
CA TRP A 217 -9.20 -20.68 -20.25
C TRP A 217 -9.40 -20.00 -21.61
N GLU A 218 -9.24 -18.68 -21.68
CA GLU A 218 -9.38 -17.92 -22.93
C GLU A 218 -8.35 -18.36 -23.97
N ARG A 219 -7.07 -18.55 -23.59
CA ARG A 219 -6.04 -18.99 -24.54
C ARG A 219 -6.20 -20.44 -24.98
N GLU A 220 -6.71 -21.30 -24.11
CA GLU A 220 -6.96 -22.71 -24.44
C GLU A 220 -8.13 -22.85 -25.43
N THR A 221 -9.16 -22.01 -25.28
CA THR A 221 -10.35 -22.02 -26.14
C THR A 221 -10.22 -21.18 -27.41
N MET A 222 -9.49 -20.06 -27.35
CA MET A 222 -9.25 -19.13 -28.45
C MET A 222 -7.76 -18.75 -28.48
N PRO A 223 -6.91 -19.55 -29.14
CA PRO A 223 -5.48 -19.28 -29.22
C PRO A 223 -5.22 -17.91 -29.87
N SER A 224 -4.74 -16.96 -29.06
CA SER A 224 -4.30 -15.66 -29.56
C SER A 224 -2.94 -15.79 -30.24
N PRO A 225 -2.72 -15.13 -31.40
CA PRO A 225 -1.38 -15.01 -31.97
C PRO A 225 -0.48 -14.04 -31.18
N SER A 226 -1.01 -13.28 -30.21
CA SER A 226 -0.22 -12.39 -29.37
C SER A 226 0.66 -13.18 -28.39
N GLU A 227 1.89 -12.69 -28.21
CA GLU A 227 2.78 -13.11 -27.14
C GLU A 227 2.18 -12.68 -25.79
N LEU A 228 2.37 -13.48 -24.74
CA LEU A 228 1.93 -13.19 -23.37
C LEU A 228 3.13 -13.26 -22.44
N VAL A 229 3.37 -12.20 -21.68
CA VAL A 229 4.41 -12.14 -20.66
C VAL A 229 3.75 -12.10 -19.28
N LEU A 230 3.96 -13.15 -18.50
CA LEU A 230 3.55 -13.22 -17.10
C LEU A 230 4.71 -12.75 -16.23
N LEU A 231 4.65 -11.50 -15.78
CA LEU A 231 5.65 -10.93 -14.89
C LEU A 231 5.24 -11.09 -13.43
N ARG A 232 5.86 -12.05 -12.73
CA ARG A 232 5.62 -12.30 -11.31
C ARG A 232 6.36 -11.27 -10.46
N MET A 233 5.60 -10.51 -9.69
CA MET A 233 6.13 -9.57 -8.71
C MET A 233 6.46 -10.31 -7.41
N ARG A 234 7.76 -10.45 -7.11
CA ARG A 234 8.23 -11.15 -5.92
C ARG A 234 8.28 -10.23 -4.70
N TYR A 235 7.71 -10.71 -3.59
CA TYR A 235 7.83 -10.05 -2.29
C TYR A 235 8.29 -11.06 -1.26
N LEU A 236 9.40 -10.75 -0.59
CA LEU A 236 10.08 -11.65 0.35
C LEU A 236 9.15 -12.17 1.46
N GLU A 237 8.18 -11.35 1.89
CA GLU A 237 7.21 -11.75 2.91
C GLU A 237 6.15 -12.70 2.37
N SER A 238 5.73 -12.51 1.11
CA SER A 238 4.69 -13.31 0.46
C SER A 238 5.14 -14.75 0.16
N GLU A 239 6.44 -15.00 -0.02
CA GLU A 239 6.91 -16.37 -0.34
C GLU A 239 6.68 -17.40 0.77
N LYS A 240 6.29 -16.97 1.98
CA LYS A 240 6.02 -17.85 3.12
C LYS A 240 4.57 -18.32 3.23
N GLU A 241 3.66 -17.75 2.46
CA GLU A 241 2.23 -18.10 2.51
C GLU A 241 1.86 -19.11 1.42
N GLU A 242 0.71 -19.76 1.58
CA GLU A 242 0.20 -20.69 0.57
C GLU A 242 -0.23 -19.93 -0.70
N PRO A 243 0.18 -20.38 -1.89
CA PRO A 243 -0.15 -19.71 -3.13
C PRO A 243 -1.66 -19.70 -3.40
N SER A 244 -2.19 -18.50 -3.68
CA SER A 244 -3.57 -18.35 -4.15
C SER A 244 -3.69 -18.69 -5.64
N VAL A 245 -2.68 -18.36 -6.43
CA VAL A 245 -2.62 -18.67 -7.87
C VAL A 245 -2.27 -20.14 -8.04
N LYS A 246 -3.24 -20.93 -8.51
CA LYS A 246 -3.09 -22.38 -8.78
C LYS A 246 -3.00 -22.71 -10.27
N THR A 247 -3.58 -21.86 -11.11
CA THR A 247 -3.70 -22.05 -12.56
C THR A 247 -3.14 -20.82 -13.25
N ARG A 248 -2.39 -21.04 -14.35
CA ARG A 248 -1.79 -19.99 -15.16
C ARG A 248 -1.83 -20.38 -16.63
N PRO A 249 -1.82 -19.41 -17.56
CA PRO A 249 -1.64 -19.69 -18.98
C PRO A 249 -0.30 -20.39 -19.22
N GLU A 250 -0.30 -21.40 -20.09
CA GLU A 250 0.90 -22.13 -20.51
C GLU A 250 0.86 -22.35 -22.04
N GLY A 251 1.99 -22.73 -22.63
CA GLY A 251 2.08 -23.10 -24.04
C GLY A 251 2.88 -22.11 -24.90
N PHE A 252 2.69 -22.21 -26.22
CA PHE A 252 3.47 -21.42 -27.18
C PHE A 252 3.14 -19.93 -27.06
N GLY A 253 4.19 -19.09 -27.05
CA GLY A 253 4.09 -17.65 -26.93
C GLY A 253 3.76 -17.15 -25.51
N VAL A 254 3.91 -17.98 -24.48
CA VAL A 254 3.81 -17.56 -23.08
C VAL A 254 5.21 -17.54 -22.46
N HIS A 255 5.59 -16.39 -21.91
CA HIS A 255 6.87 -16.16 -21.24
C HIS A 255 6.62 -15.84 -19.78
N GLU A 256 7.26 -16.55 -18.86
CA GLU A 256 7.18 -16.25 -17.44
C GLU A 256 8.50 -15.60 -16.98
N LEU A 257 8.37 -14.45 -16.33
CA LEU A 257 9.50 -13.71 -15.79
C LEU A 257 9.28 -13.41 -14.31
N ASP A 258 10.37 -13.42 -13.56
CA ASP A 258 10.39 -12.92 -12.19
C ASP A 258 10.90 -11.48 -12.17
N ALA A 259 10.07 -10.57 -11.69
CA ALA A 259 10.57 -9.24 -11.34
C ALA A 259 11.58 -9.38 -10.19
N PRO A 260 12.67 -8.60 -10.20
CA PRO A 260 13.60 -8.59 -9.09
C PRO A 260 12.86 -8.21 -7.81
N ALA A 261 13.16 -8.95 -6.73
CA ALA A 261 12.55 -8.70 -5.42
C ALA A 261 12.89 -7.30 -4.88
N ARG A 262 13.93 -6.65 -5.41
CA ARG A 262 14.32 -5.28 -5.12
C ARG A 262 14.82 -4.52 -6.35
N PRO A 263 14.58 -3.20 -6.42
CA PRO A 263 13.77 -2.39 -5.48
C PRO A 263 12.28 -2.77 -5.51
N GLU A 264 11.52 -2.41 -4.46
CA GLU A 264 10.10 -2.77 -4.36
C GLU A 264 9.25 -2.07 -5.42
N TRP A 265 8.25 -2.76 -5.97
CA TRP A 265 7.40 -2.21 -7.02
C TRP A 265 6.15 -1.61 -6.39
N THR A 266 5.85 -0.32 -6.61
CA THR A 266 4.66 0.34 -6.03
C THR A 266 3.34 -0.04 -6.73
N LEU A 267 3.41 -0.98 -7.66
CA LEU A 267 2.27 -1.49 -8.43
C LEU A 267 1.41 -2.44 -7.58
N THR A 268 0.09 -2.32 -7.69
CA THR A 268 -0.84 -3.32 -7.13
C THR A 268 -1.35 -4.21 -8.25
N PRO A 269 -1.04 -5.51 -8.24
CA PRO A 269 -1.53 -6.46 -9.21
C PRO A 269 -2.94 -6.98 -8.85
N PRO A 270 -3.66 -7.56 -9.82
CA PRO A 270 -3.25 -7.77 -11.20
C PRO A 270 -3.27 -6.47 -12.02
N VAL A 271 -2.31 -6.34 -12.95
CA VAL A 271 -2.33 -5.29 -13.99
C VAL A 271 -2.05 -5.95 -15.32
N HIS A 272 -2.87 -5.67 -16.32
CA HIS A 272 -2.71 -6.20 -17.66
C HIS A 272 -2.45 -5.05 -18.62
N VAL A 273 -1.32 -5.07 -19.30
CA VAL A 273 -0.89 -4.08 -20.28
C VAL A 273 -0.95 -4.69 -21.66
N VAL A 274 -1.65 -4.03 -22.57
CA VAL A 274 -1.75 -4.45 -23.98
C VAL A 274 -0.83 -3.59 -24.82
N VAL A 275 0.04 -4.23 -25.60
CA VAL A 275 1.01 -3.58 -26.49
C VAL A 275 0.72 -3.96 -27.93
N VAL A 276 0.62 -2.97 -28.81
CA VAL A 276 0.38 -3.15 -30.25
C VAL A 276 1.37 -2.30 -31.03
N ASP A 277 2.05 -2.91 -32.01
CA ASP A 277 3.17 -2.30 -32.75
C ASP A 277 4.24 -1.63 -31.85
N GLY A 278 4.48 -2.21 -30.68
CA GLY A 278 5.46 -1.77 -29.68
C GLY A 278 5.01 -0.59 -28.83
N LEU A 279 3.76 -0.12 -29.00
CA LEU A 279 3.15 0.95 -28.20
C LEU A 279 2.17 0.37 -27.19
N VAL A 280 2.22 0.86 -25.96
CA VAL A 280 1.18 0.55 -24.97
C VAL A 280 -0.12 1.21 -25.43
N VAL A 281 -1.15 0.41 -25.68
CA VAL A 281 -2.46 0.91 -26.10
C VAL A 281 -3.45 0.94 -24.94
N GLU A 282 -3.33 0.01 -24.00
CA GLU A 282 -4.28 -0.14 -22.91
C GLU A 282 -3.60 -0.67 -21.64
N VAL A 283 -4.10 -0.23 -20.47
CA VAL A 283 -3.70 -0.72 -19.15
C VAL A 283 -4.96 -1.00 -18.35
N LEU A 284 -5.28 -2.28 -18.17
CA LEU A 284 -6.43 -2.77 -17.43
C LEU A 284 -6.03 -3.03 -15.97
N LYS A 285 -6.86 -2.55 -15.04
CA LYS A 285 -6.67 -2.69 -13.57
C LYS A 285 -7.92 -3.16 -12.82
N ASP A 286 -9.09 -3.06 -13.44
CA ASP A 286 -10.36 -3.42 -12.83
C ASP A 286 -10.68 -4.87 -13.20
N PHE A 287 -10.36 -5.78 -12.29
CA PHE A 287 -10.61 -7.22 -12.40
C PHE A 287 -11.53 -7.68 -11.28
#